data_AF-A0A5K1HLM7-F1
#
_entry.id   AF-A0A5K1HLM7-F1
#
_cell.length_a   1.000
_cell.length_b   1.000
_cell.length_c   1.000
_cell.angle_alpha   90.00
_cell.angle_beta   90.00
_cell.angle_gamma   90.00
#
_symmetry.space_group_name_H-M   'P 1'
#
loop_
_entity.id
_entity.type
_entity.pdbx_description
1 polymer ?
#
loop_
_entity_poly.entity_id
_entity_poly.type
_entity_poly.pdbx_seq_one_letter_code
_entity_poly.pdbx_strand_id
1 'polypeptide(L)' 'KTRHDLGREKFLEVVWQFKETHGNGILNQLRRTAGSMDWDRLAFTMDDNLSKAVAEGFVRLF' A
#
# COMPACT_ATOMS: atom_id res chain seq x y z
N LYS A 1 -4.53 5.50 23.96
CA LYS A 1 -4.39 6.51 22.89
C LYS A 1 -5.17 6.04 21.67
N THR A 2 -6.08 6.85 21.16
CA THR A 2 -6.85 6.61 19.93
C THR A 2 -6.13 7.21 18.73
N ARG A 3 -6.59 6.92 17.50
CA ARG A 3 -6.01 7.52 16.28
C ARG A 3 -6.04 9.05 16.28
N HIS A 4 -7.00 9.65 17.00
CA HIS A 4 -7.17 11.10 17.06
C HIS A 4 -6.10 11.76 17.95
N ASP A 5 -5.48 11.02 18.86
CA ASP A 5 -4.45 11.53 19.78
C ASP A 5 -3.06 11.62 19.12
N LEU A 6 -2.89 11.03 17.93
CA LEU A 6 -1.59 10.89 17.25
C LEU A 6 -1.28 12.08 16.32
N GLY A 7 -2.30 12.75 15.79
CA GLY A 7 -2.14 13.68 14.67
C GLY A 7 -1.86 12.97 13.35
N ARG A 8 -2.00 13.68 12.22
CA ARG A 8 -1.96 13.09 10.87
C ARG A 8 -0.63 12.39 10.56
N GLU A 9 0.49 13.05 10.80
CA GLU A 9 1.82 12.55 10.40
C GLU A 9 2.17 11.25 11.12
N LYS A 10 2.10 11.23 12.46
CA LYS A 10 2.34 10.02 13.26
C LYS A 10 1.35 8.91 12.94
N PHE A 11 0.10 9.26 12.64
CA PHE A 11 -0.87 8.25 12.22
C PHE A 11 -0.48 7.63 10.87
N LEU A 12 -0.03 8.43 9.89
CA LEU A 12 0.43 7.93 8.60
C LEU A 12 1.64 7.01 8.75
N GLU A 13 2.61 7.36 9.61
CA GLU A 13 3.76 6.50 9.92
C GLU A 13 3.31 5.12 10.45
N VAL A 14 2.38 5.10 11.40
CA VAL A 14 1.83 3.86 11.96
C VAL A 14 1.11 3.03 10.89
N VAL A 15 0.34 3.67 10.02
CA VAL A 15 -0.36 2.97 8.92
C VAL A 15 0.62 2.39 7.92
N TRP A 16 1.70 3.09 7.58
CA TRP A 16 2.74 2.56 6.69
C TRP A 16 3.49 1.38 7.32
N GLN A 17 3.82 1.44 8.62
CA GLN A 17 4.40 0.30 9.33
C GLN A 17 3.46 -0.92 9.35
N PHE A 18 2.16 -0.68 9.55
CA PHE A 18 1.14 -1.72 9.46
C PHE A 18 1.09 -2.33 8.05
N LYS A 19 1.05 -1.50 7.00
CA LYS A 19 1.07 -1.96 5.61
C LYS A 19 2.28 -2.85 5.33
N GLU A 20 3.47 -2.45 5.76
CA GLU A 20 4.68 -3.25 5.54
C GLU A 20 4.62 -4.61 6.26
N THR A 21 4.19 -4.63 7.52
CA THR A 21 4.09 -5.87 8.30
C THR A 21 3.11 -6.85 7.66
N HIS A 22 1.90 -6.38 7.35
CA HIS A 22 0.84 -7.23 6.81
C HIS A 22 1.05 -7.56 5.33
N GLY A 23 1.53 -6.61 4.54
CA GLY A 23 1.87 -6.79 3.13
C GLY A 23 2.95 -7.84 2.95
N ASN A 24 4.04 -7.77 3.72
CA ASN A 24 5.08 -8.81 3.68
C ASN A 24 4.54 -10.18 4.13
N GLY A 25 3.62 -10.21 5.10
CA GLY A 25 2.90 -11.43 5.49
C GLY A 25 2.14 -12.08 4.32
N ILE A 26 1.34 -11.29 3.61
CA ILE A 26 0.56 -11.75 2.45
C ILE A 26 1.49 -12.24 1.33
N LEU A 27 2.55 -11.50 1.01
CA LEU A 27 3.52 -11.88 -0.02
C LEU A 27 4.22 -13.19 0.33
N ASN A 28 4.59 -13.39 1.60
CA ASN A 28 5.20 -14.63 2.07
C ASN A 28 4.23 -15.81 1.95
N GLN A 29 2.95 -15.62 2.27
CA GLN A 29 1.93 -16.66 2.08
C GLN A 29 1.81 -17.05 0.61
N LEU A 30 1.72 -16.07 -0.29
CA LEU A 30 1.62 -16.30 -1.74
C LEU A 30 2.85 -17.01 -2.32
N ARG A 31 4.06 -16.68 -1.84
CA ARG A 31 5.31 -17.36 -2.23
C ARG A 31 5.32 -18.81 -1.75
N ARG A 32 4.84 -19.07 -0.53
CA ARG A 32 4.77 -20.43 0.04
C ARG A 32 3.75 -21.32 -0.67
N THR A 33 2.71 -20.76 -1.25
CA THR A 33 1.74 -21.49 -2.08
C THR A 33 2.21 -21.67 -3.53
N ALA A 34 3.51 -21.48 -3.81
CA ALA A 34 4.11 -21.58 -5.14
C ALA A 34 3.46 -20.67 -6.18
N GLY A 35 3.05 -19.46 -5.77
CA GLY A 35 2.44 -18.50 -6.67
C GLY A 35 3.41 -18.00 -7.74
N SER A 36 3.09 -18.26 -9.02
CA SER A 36 3.93 -17.93 -10.19
C SER A 36 3.71 -16.50 -10.70
N MET A 37 3.55 -15.54 -9.81
CA MET A 37 3.33 -14.13 -10.17
C MET A 37 4.64 -13.46 -10.63
N ASP A 38 4.52 -12.39 -11.42
CA ASP A 38 5.65 -11.52 -11.75
C ASP A 38 6.01 -10.65 -10.53
N TRP A 39 6.92 -11.16 -9.71
CA TRP A 39 7.34 -10.50 -8.47
C TRP A 39 8.16 -9.24 -8.69
N ASP A 40 8.77 -9.09 -9.87
CA ASP A 40 9.58 -7.92 -10.22
C ASP A 40 8.70 -6.68 -10.48
N ARG A 41 7.41 -6.91 -10.76
CA ARG A 41 6.39 -5.87 -10.96
C ARG A 41 5.40 -5.75 -9.81
N LEU A 42 5.80 -6.17 -8.61
CA LEU A 42 4.98 -5.98 -7.42
C LEU A 42 4.66 -4.49 -7.25
N ALA A 43 3.37 -4.19 -7.08
CA ALA A 43 2.89 -2.82 -6.92
C ALA A 43 1.82 -2.74 -5.83
N PHE A 44 1.72 -1.59 -5.18
CA PHE A 44 0.73 -1.26 -4.17
C PHE A 44 -0.06 -0.02 -4.59
N THR A 45 -1.35 0.01 -4.27
CA THR A 45 -2.30 1.02 -4.76
C THR A 45 -1.92 2.46 -4.43
N MET A 46 -1.15 2.68 -3.36
CA MET A 46 -0.65 4.00 -2.96
C MET A 46 0.81 4.26 -3.36
N ASP A 47 1.41 3.42 -4.19
CA ASP A 47 2.72 3.73 -4.78
C ASP A 47 2.62 4.97 -5.68
N ASP A 48 3.72 5.69 -5.85
CA ASP A 48 3.73 6.99 -6.53
C ASP A 48 3.20 6.91 -7.96
N ASN A 49 3.51 5.85 -8.71
CA ASN A 49 3.05 5.66 -10.08
C ASN A 49 1.53 5.44 -10.16
N LEU A 50 0.99 4.61 -9.27
CA LEU A 50 -0.43 4.27 -9.21
C LEU A 50 -1.26 5.42 -8.66
N SER A 51 -0.75 6.12 -7.65
CA SER A 51 -1.37 7.34 -7.12
C SER A 51 -1.49 8.44 -8.18
N LYS A 52 -0.46 8.60 -9.02
CA LYS A 52 -0.51 9.52 -10.18
C LYS A 52 -1.58 9.12 -11.19
N ALA A 53 -1.70 7.82 -11.48
CA ALA A 53 -2.73 7.32 -12.40
C ALA A 53 -4.15 7.60 -11.89
N VAL A 54 -4.39 7.46 -10.58
CA VAL A 54 -5.68 7.82 -9.96
C VAL A 54 -5.94 9.32 -10.05
N ALA A 55 -4.94 10.16 -9.76
CA ALA A 55 -5.07 11.61 -9.87
C ALA A 55 -5.38 12.05 -11.31
N GLU A 56 -4.71 11.46 -12.31
CA GLU A 56 -5.01 11.70 -13.72
C GLU A 56 -6.43 11.25 -14.09
N GLY A 57 -6.84 10.07 -13.66
CA GLY A 57 -8.19 9.57 -13.89
C GLY A 57 -9.27 10.50 -13.32
N PHE A 58 -9.04 11.06 -12.13
CA PHE A 58 -9.93 12.04 -11.53
C PHE A 58 -10.04 13.31 -12.38
N VAL A 59 -8.90 13.91 -12.76
CA VAL A 59 -8.85 15.15 -13.57
C VAL A 59 -9.48 14.97 -14.97
N ARG A 60 -9.44 13.76 -15.54
CA ARG A 60 -10.04 13.49 -16.86
C ARG A 60 -11.55 13.34 -16.81
N LEU A 61 -12.12 12.95 -15.68
CA LEU A 61 -13.54 12.61 -15.53
C LEU A 61 -14.38 13.74 -14.93
N PHE A 62 -13.76 14.71 -14.26
CA PHE A 62 -14.40 15.83 -13.60
C PHE A 62 -13.73 17.15 -14.00
#